data_AF-A0A7Z8QCA3-F1
#
_entry.id   AF-A0A7Z8QCA3-F1
#
_cell.length_a   1.000
_cell.length_b   1.000
_cell.length_c   1.000
_cell.angle_alpha   90.00
_cell.angle_beta   90.00
_cell.angle_gamma   90.00
#
_symmetry.space_group_name_H-M   'P 1'
#
loop_
_entity.id
_entity.type
_entity.pdbx_description
1 polymer ?
#
loop_
_entity_poly.entity_id
_entity_poly.type
_entity_poly.pdbx_seq_one_letter_code
_entity_poly.pdbx_strand_id
1 'polypeptide(L)'
;NLKRHFARSLRINYQQVGNAKAANDAIKIELNATSEYLYKSWSSKQTYYKKKYPGFLNSSIQFLKWIEFRVLDIIWGNGESILKLVRSIGITFVIISIYDTASGGNPSDLHEYGINLLSAPPVFLGVSYPENFSIVALSVISGIKLIFISLLTTLLVKRFVKR
;
A
#
# COMPACT_ATOMS: atom_id res chain seq x y z
N ASN A 1 23.61 4.11 1.20
CA ASN A 1 22.97 2.98 1.89
C ASN A 1 23.58 1.68 1.35
N LEU A 2 24.73 1.28 1.90
CA LEU A 2 25.51 0.14 1.40
C LEU A 2 24.69 -1.17 1.45
N LYS A 3 23.98 -1.39 2.57
CA LYS A 3 23.11 -2.56 2.79
C LYS A 3 22.07 -2.72 1.69
N ARG A 4 21.37 -1.63 1.31
CA ARG A 4 20.40 -1.66 0.20
C ARG A 4 21.05 -2.03 -1.13
N HIS A 5 22.20 -1.42 -1.46
CA HIS A 5 22.89 -1.72 -2.72
C HIS A 5 23.35 -3.17 -2.78
N PHE A 6 23.92 -3.68 -1.69
CA PHE A 6 24.34 -5.07 -1.61
C PHE A 6 23.16 -6.05 -1.72
N ALA A 7 22.05 -5.80 -1.01
CA ALA A 7 20.84 -6.61 -1.11
C ALA A 7 20.26 -6.63 -2.53
N ARG A 8 20.28 -5.48 -3.22
CA ARG A 8 19.86 -5.40 -4.63
C ARG A 8 20.74 -6.23 -5.55
N SER A 9 22.06 -6.20 -5.36
CA SER A 9 22.98 -7.03 -6.15
C SER A 9 22.75 -8.52 -5.91
N LEU A 10 22.58 -8.94 -4.64
CA LEU A 10 22.24 -10.32 -4.30
C LEU A 10 20.93 -10.76 -4.97
N ARG A 11 19.89 -9.91 -4.92
CA ARG A 11 18.61 -10.18 -5.57
C ARG A 11 18.78 -10.47 -7.07
N ILE A 12 19.52 -9.63 -7.79
CA ILE A 12 19.74 -9.79 -9.24
C ILE A 12 20.48 -11.10 -9.50
N ASN A 13 21.54 -11.40 -8.74
CA ASN A 13 22.30 -12.64 -8.90
C ASN A 13 21.42 -13.88 -8.63
N TYR A 14 20.63 -13.87 -7.56
CA TYR A 14 19.71 -14.97 -7.26
C TYR A 14 18.63 -15.15 -8.34
N GLN A 15 18.15 -14.05 -8.95
CA GLN A 15 17.22 -14.13 -10.07
C GLN A 15 17.87 -14.74 -11.31
N GLN A 16 19.13 -14.41 -11.62
CA GLN A 16 19.86 -14.96 -12.77
C GLN A 16 20.08 -16.47 -12.67
N VAL A 17 20.31 -16.99 -11.46
CA VAL A 17 20.48 -18.44 -11.22
C VAL A 17 19.17 -19.17 -10.93
N GLY A 18 18.01 -18.51 -11.08
CA GLY A 18 16.69 -19.11 -10.85
C GLY A 18 16.34 -19.38 -9.38
N ASN A 19 17.12 -18.87 -8.42
CA ASN A 19 16.86 -19.06 -6.99
C ASN A 19 15.81 -18.06 -6.48
N ALA A 20 14.54 -18.34 -6.75
CA ALA A 20 13.42 -17.48 -6.39
C ALA A 20 13.29 -17.23 -4.88
N LYS A 21 13.62 -18.22 -4.03
CA LYS A 21 13.54 -18.09 -2.57
C LYS A 21 14.55 -17.07 -2.06
N ALA A 22 15.82 -17.24 -2.43
CA ALA A 22 16.89 -16.33 -2.02
C ALA A 22 16.69 -14.92 -2.60
N ALA A 23 16.18 -14.81 -3.84
CA ALA A 23 15.80 -13.52 -4.41
C ALA A 23 14.73 -12.80 -3.59
N ASN A 24 13.69 -13.52 -3.15
CA ASN A 24 12.64 -12.94 -2.30
C ASN A 24 13.14 -12.53 -0.91
N ASP A 25 14.08 -13.27 -0.33
CA ASP A 25 14.68 -12.88 0.96
C ASP A 25 15.60 -11.65 0.79
N ALA A 26 16.35 -11.56 -0.30
CA ALA A 26 17.13 -10.37 -0.63
C ALA A 26 16.24 -9.12 -0.83
N ILE A 27 15.04 -9.26 -1.43
CA ILE A 27 14.05 -8.18 -1.52
C ILE A 27 13.64 -7.68 -0.13
N LYS A 28 13.33 -8.58 0.80
CA LYS A 28 12.95 -8.19 2.18
C LYS A 28 14.07 -7.38 2.85
N ILE A 29 15.32 -7.80 2.67
CA ILE A 29 16.49 -7.07 3.19
C ILE A 29 16.62 -5.69 2.52
N GLU A 30 16.42 -5.60 1.20
CA GLU A 30 16.43 -4.36 0.42
C GLU A 30 15.36 -3.37 0.92
N LEU A 31 14.13 -3.84 1.13
CA LEU A 31 13.01 -3.05 1.66
C LEU A 31 13.27 -2.57 3.09
N ASN A 32 13.75 -3.46 3.97
CA ASN A 32 14.10 -3.10 5.34
C ASN A 32 15.21 -2.05 5.39
N ALA A 33 16.26 -2.22 4.59
CA ALA A 33 17.34 -1.25 4.49
C ALA A 33 16.85 0.10 3.93
N THR A 34 15.89 0.09 3.02
CA THR A 34 15.26 1.31 2.47
C THR A 34 14.44 2.02 3.53
N SER A 35 13.60 1.30 4.26
CA SER A 35 12.80 1.83 5.38
C SER A 35 13.68 2.49 6.43
N GLU A 36 14.74 1.79 6.87
CA GLU A 36 15.68 2.28 7.87
C GLU A 36 16.41 3.55 7.39
N TYR A 37 16.82 3.58 6.13
CA TYR A 37 17.48 4.73 5.53
C TYR A 37 16.57 5.94 5.44
N LEU A 38 15.32 5.77 4.97
CA LEU A 38 14.35 6.85 4.86
C LEU A 38 14.00 7.39 6.25
N TYR A 39 13.79 6.51 7.23
CA TYR A 39 13.54 6.95 8.60
C TYR A 39 14.71 7.76 9.17
N LYS A 40 15.95 7.26 9.01
CA LYS A 40 17.15 7.97 9.47
C LYS A 40 17.40 9.26 8.69
N SER A 41 17.05 9.33 7.41
CA SER A 41 17.33 10.52 6.60
C SER A 41 16.52 11.74 6.99
N TRP A 42 15.36 11.58 7.61
CA TRP A 42 14.56 12.71 8.12
C TRP A 42 14.63 12.89 9.64
N SER A 43 14.77 11.82 10.43
CA SER A 43 14.69 11.89 11.90
C SER A 43 16.05 11.91 12.61
N SER A 44 17.12 11.44 11.97
CA SER A 44 18.41 11.25 12.64
C SER A 44 19.20 12.54 12.77
N LYS A 45 19.84 12.73 13.94
CA LYS A 45 20.80 13.83 14.17
C LYS A 45 22.21 13.54 13.64
N GLN A 46 22.45 12.38 13.03
CA GLN A 46 23.78 11.98 12.53
C GLN A 46 24.32 12.96 11.48
N THR A 47 25.62 13.26 11.59
CA THR A 47 26.34 14.21 10.71
C THR A 47 26.21 13.85 9.24
N TYR A 48 26.25 12.55 8.90
CA TYR A 48 26.09 12.09 7.52
C TYR A 48 24.78 12.57 6.88
N TYR A 49 23.63 12.38 7.55
CA TYR A 49 22.32 12.75 6.98
C TYR A 49 22.13 14.25 6.94
N LYS A 50 22.60 14.99 7.96
CA LYS A 50 22.57 16.46 7.95
C LYS A 50 23.41 17.07 6.83
N LYS A 51 24.59 16.50 6.56
CA LYS A 51 25.45 16.95 5.46
C LYS A 51 24.84 16.59 4.09
N LYS A 52 24.21 15.42 3.98
CA LYS A 52 23.60 14.94 2.74
C LYS A 52 22.29 15.63 2.38
N TYR A 53 21.48 15.96 3.38
CA TYR A 53 20.18 16.60 3.25
C TYR A 53 20.14 17.89 4.09
N PRO A 54 20.86 18.93 3.68
CA PRO A 54 20.97 20.14 4.47
C PRO A 54 19.67 20.95 4.47
N GLY A 55 19.31 21.48 5.63
CA GLY A 55 18.17 22.39 5.78
C GLY A 55 16.81 21.71 5.96
N PHE A 56 15.83 22.53 6.34
CA PHE A 56 14.47 22.10 6.68
C PHE A 56 13.73 21.52 5.47
N LEU A 57 13.78 22.20 4.31
CA LEU A 57 13.08 21.75 3.10
C LEU A 57 13.49 20.34 2.68
N ASN A 58 14.80 20.06 2.65
CA ASN A 58 15.31 18.74 2.28
C ASN A 58 14.89 17.66 3.30
N SER A 59 14.86 18.01 4.59
CA SER A 59 14.40 17.11 5.65
C SER A 59 12.91 16.77 5.50
N SER A 60 12.07 17.77 5.20
CA SER A 60 10.64 17.58 4.94
C SER A 60 10.37 16.72 3.71
N ILE A 61 11.16 16.88 2.64
CA ILE A 61 11.08 15.99 1.46
C ILE A 61 11.44 14.55 1.83
N GLN A 62 12.46 14.33 2.67
CA GLN A 62 12.80 12.98 3.15
C GLN A 62 11.68 12.38 4.02
N PHE A 63 11.03 13.20 4.84
CA PHE A 63 9.87 12.79 5.62
C PHE A 63 8.71 12.36 4.73
N LEU A 64 8.38 13.11 3.68
CA LEU A 64 7.35 12.73 2.71
C LEU A 64 7.68 11.41 2.01
N LYS A 65 8.94 11.20 1.60
CA LYS A 65 9.40 9.92 1.02
C LYS A 65 9.26 8.76 2.00
N TRP A 66 9.51 9.00 3.28
CA TRP A 66 9.31 7.98 4.31
C TRP A 66 7.82 7.66 4.49
N ILE A 67 6.94 8.68 4.55
CA ILE A 67 5.48 8.47 4.61
C ILE A 67 5.01 7.68 3.39
N GLU A 68 5.38 8.11 2.18
CA GLU A 68 5.02 7.43 0.93
C GLU A 68 5.41 5.95 0.99
N PHE A 69 6.65 5.65 1.36
CA PHE A 69 7.14 4.28 1.50
C PHE A 69 6.35 3.48 2.55
N ARG A 70 5.97 4.09 3.67
CA ARG A 70 5.16 3.43 4.71
C ARG A 70 3.73 3.19 4.24
N VAL A 71 3.11 4.15 3.54
CA VAL A 71 1.76 4.00 2.97
C VAL A 71 1.75 2.88 1.94
N LEU A 72 2.72 2.83 1.04
CA LEU A 72 2.86 1.74 0.07
C LEU A 72 3.15 0.39 0.75
N ASP A 73 3.94 0.35 1.82
CA ASP A 73 4.14 -0.88 2.59
C ASP A 73 2.83 -1.36 3.24
N ILE A 74 1.98 -0.45 3.71
CA ILE A 74 0.70 -0.79 4.33
C ILE A 74 -0.30 -1.25 3.26
N ILE A 75 -0.45 -0.53 2.15
CA ILE A 75 -1.47 -0.83 1.15
C ILE A 75 -1.23 -2.16 0.45
N TRP A 76 0.02 -2.43 0.03
CA TRP A 76 0.31 -3.60 -0.81
C TRP A 76 1.72 -4.18 -0.61
N GLY A 77 2.36 -3.82 0.50
CA GLY A 77 3.70 -4.33 0.85
C GLY A 77 4.78 -3.93 -0.12
N ASN A 78 4.75 -2.69 -0.62
CA ASN A 78 5.69 -2.19 -1.63
C ASN A 78 5.75 -3.08 -2.90
N GLY A 79 4.62 -3.67 -3.29
CA GLY A 79 4.54 -4.53 -4.46
C GLY A 79 5.10 -5.95 -4.25
N GLU A 80 5.14 -6.44 -3.01
CA GLU A 80 5.53 -7.82 -2.69
C GLU A 80 4.45 -8.64 -1.96
N SER A 81 3.39 -8.02 -1.43
CA SER A 81 2.40 -8.73 -0.61
C SER A 81 0.98 -8.61 -1.13
N ILE A 82 0.51 -9.68 -1.79
CA ILE A 82 -0.90 -9.86 -2.18
C ILE A 82 -1.80 -9.85 -0.94
N LEU A 83 -1.38 -10.46 0.17
CA LEU A 83 -2.19 -10.50 1.39
C LEU A 83 -2.42 -9.10 1.98
N LYS A 84 -1.42 -8.22 1.93
CA LYS A 84 -1.60 -6.82 2.37
C LYS A 84 -2.58 -6.07 1.46
N LEU A 85 -2.52 -6.31 0.14
CA LEU A 85 -3.48 -5.73 -0.81
C LEU A 85 -4.90 -6.23 -0.57
N VAL A 86 -5.09 -7.54 -0.36
CA VAL A 86 -6.40 -8.13 -0.03
C VAL A 86 -6.95 -7.54 1.27
N ARG A 87 -6.12 -7.41 2.31
CA ARG A 87 -6.50 -6.73 3.54
C ARG A 87 -6.92 -5.27 3.28
N SER A 88 -6.18 -4.54 2.45
CA SER A 88 -6.52 -3.15 2.13
C SER A 88 -7.85 -3.03 1.39
N ILE A 89 -8.17 -3.95 0.47
CA ILE A 89 -9.50 -4.03 -0.14
C ILE A 89 -10.58 -4.30 0.92
N GLY A 90 -10.33 -5.22 1.86
CA GLY A 90 -11.24 -5.48 2.97
C GLY A 90 -11.48 -4.25 3.86
N ILE A 91 -10.44 -3.47 4.16
CA ILE A 91 -10.56 -2.20 4.89
C ILE A 91 -11.42 -1.21 4.09
N THR A 92 -11.26 -1.14 2.76
CA THR A 92 -12.11 -0.31 1.91
C THR A 92 -13.58 -0.72 1.99
N PHE A 93 -13.90 -2.02 2.07
CA PHE A 93 -15.28 -2.47 2.27
C PHE A 93 -15.85 -2.02 3.61
N VAL A 94 -15.06 -2.06 4.68
CA VAL A 94 -15.46 -1.53 5.99
C VAL A 94 -15.74 -0.02 5.90
N ILE A 95 -14.90 0.74 5.21
CA ILE A 95 -15.10 2.19 5.02
C ILE A 95 -16.38 2.47 4.23
N ILE A 96 -16.65 1.70 3.17
CA ILE A 96 -17.88 1.84 2.38
C ILE A 96 -19.12 1.53 3.23
N SER A 97 -19.09 0.46 4.02
CA SER A 97 -20.19 0.11 4.94
C SER A 97 -20.45 1.21 5.98
N ILE A 98 -19.39 1.78 6.56
CA ILE A 98 -19.52 2.89 7.51
C ILE A 98 -20.16 4.11 6.84
N TYR A 99 -19.74 4.42 5.61
CA TYR A 99 -20.29 5.53 4.85
C TYR A 99 -21.77 5.32 4.52
N ASP A 100 -22.14 4.14 4.03
CA ASP A 100 -23.53 3.78 3.69
C ASP A 100 -24.47 3.93 4.90
N THR A 101 -24.04 3.37 6.04
CA THR A 101 -24.80 3.45 7.30
C THR A 101 -24.92 4.90 7.79
N ALA A 102 -23.87 5.70 7.62
CA ALA A 102 -23.88 7.10 8.03
C ALA A 102 -24.71 8.00 7.10
N SER A 103 -24.88 7.66 5.82
CA SER A 103 -25.60 8.50 4.86
C SER A 103 -27.09 8.16 4.73
N GLY A 104 -27.48 6.90 4.92
CA GLY A 104 -28.87 6.47 4.71
C GLY A 104 -29.44 5.53 5.76
N GLY A 105 -28.64 5.12 6.75
CA GLY A 105 -29.04 4.20 7.81
C GLY A 105 -29.17 4.87 9.17
N ASN A 106 -29.31 4.04 10.20
CA ASN A 106 -29.23 4.41 11.60
C ASN A 106 -27.82 4.10 12.15
N PRO A 107 -26.98 5.12 12.42
CA PRO A 107 -25.62 4.93 12.94
C PRO A 107 -25.55 4.22 14.30
N SER A 108 -26.68 4.13 15.02
CA SER A 108 -26.75 3.44 16.32
C SER A 108 -27.01 1.94 16.20
N ASP A 109 -27.37 1.42 15.03
CA ASP A 109 -27.65 0.00 14.83
C ASP A 109 -26.42 -0.73 14.26
N LEU A 110 -25.83 -1.61 15.08
CA LEU A 110 -24.71 -2.46 14.68
C LEU A 110 -25.08 -3.48 13.60
N HIS A 111 -26.36 -3.87 13.51
CA HIS A 111 -26.83 -4.81 12.51
C HIS A 111 -26.77 -4.21 11.10
N GLU A 112 -27.08 -2.92 10.96
CA GLU A 112 -27.01 -2.22 9.67
C GLU A 112 -25.59 -2.18 9.10
N TYR A 113 -24.56 -1.96 9.93
CA TYR A 113 -23.16 -2.05 9.49
C TYR A 113 -22.82 -3.44 8.93
N GLY A 114 -23.38 -4.50 9.51
CA GLY A 114 -23.20 -5.87 9.03
C GLY A 114 -23.84 -6.10 7.66
N ILE A 115 -25.07 -5.63 7.47
CA ILE A 115 -25.77 -5.68 6.17
C ILE A 115 -24.99 -4.87 5.13
N ASN A 116 -24.61 -3.64 5.47
CA ASN A 116 -23.91 -2.73 4.57
C ASN A 116 -22.48 -3.19 4.26
N LEU A 117 -21.89 -4.04 5.11
CA LEU A 117 -20.62 -4.70 4.81
C LEU A 117 -20.77 -5.77 3.72
N LEU A 118 -21.91 -6.46 3.68
CA LEU A 118 -22.23 -7.42 2.61
C LEU A 118 -22.59 -6.73 1.29
N SER A 119 -23.14 -5.51 1.34
CA SER A 119 -23.40 -4.68 0.15
C SER A 119 -22.16 -3.93 -0.36
N ALA A 120 -21.10 -3.77 0.46
CA ALA A 120 -19.90 -3.04 0.07
C ALA A 120 -19.15 -3.61 -1.15
N PRO A 121 -18.98 -4.94 -1.36
CA PRO A 121 -18.32 -5.48 -2.54
C PRO A 121 -19.00 -5.12 -3.88
N PRO A 122 -20.32 -5.32 -4.09
CA PRO A 122 -20.97 -4.90 -5.34
C PRO A 122 -20.93 -3.39 -5.55
N VAL A 123 -21.00 -2.57 -4.49
CA VAL A 123 -20.80 -1.11 -4.59
C VAL A 123 -19.38 -0.78 -5.05
N PHE A 124 -18.38 -1.38 -4.42
CA PHE A 124 -16.97 -1.18 -4.78
C PHE A 124 -16.68 -1.57 -6.23
N LEU A 125 -17.24 -2.69 -6.69
CA LEU A 125 -17.07 -3.16 -8.06
C LEU A 125 -17.84 -2.29 -9.08
N GLY A 126 -18.83 -1.52 -8.63
CA GLY A 126 -19.72 -0.72 -9.46
C GLY A 126 -20.84 -1.53 -10.09
N VAL A 127 -21.27 -2.60 -9.43
CA VAL A 127 -22.43 -3.40 -9.82
C VAL A 127 -23.72 -2.81 -9.25
N SER A 128 -23.65 -2.22 -8.05
CA SER A 128 -24.78 -1.58 -7.37
C SER A 128 -24.48 -0.12 -7.06
N TYR A 129 -25.51 0.72 -7.14
CA TYR A 129 -25.44 2.16 -6.87
C TYR A 129 -26.56 2.53 -5.88
N PRO A 130 -26.31 2.45 -4.56
CA PRO A 130 -27.32 2.78 -3.58
C PRO A 130 -27.68 4.27 -3.67
N GLU A 131 -28.96 4.60 -3.52
CA GLU A 131 -29.46 5.98 -3.65
C GLU A 131 -28.84 6.95 -2.63
N ASN A 132 -28.39 6.42 -1.49
CA ASN A 132 -27.79 7.18 -0.39
C ASN A 132 -26.34 7.62 -0.66
N PHE A 133 -25.75 7.23 -1.81
CA PHE A 133 -24.39 7.62 -2.15
C PHE A 133 -24.37 8.87 -3.02
N SER A 134 -23.58 9.86 -2.59
CA SER A 134 -23.27 11.00 -3.45
C SER A 134 -22.48 10.57 -4.69
N ILE A 135 -22.68 11.28 -5.80
CA ILE A 135 -21.92 11.10 -7.05
C ILE A 135 -20.41 11.21 -6.80
N VAL A 136 -20.00 12.10 -5.89
CA VAL A 136 -18.60 12.27 -5.49
C VAL A 136 -18.06 11.01 -4.82
N ALA A 137 -18.80 10.42 -3.88
CA ALA A 137 -18.39 9.19 -3.21
C ALA A 137 -18.24 8.03 -4.20
N LEU A 138 -19.22 7.84 -5.10
CA LEU A 138 -19.16 6.80 -6.14
C LEU A 138 -17.99 7.00 -7.10
N SER A 139 -17.67 8.24 -7.44
CA SER A 139 -16.52 8.59 -8.29
C SER A 139 -15.20 8.25 -7.60
N VAL A 140 -15.06 8.58 -6.31
CA VAL A 140 -13.87 8.25 -5.51
C VAL A 140 -13.71 6.73 -5.36
N ILE A 141 -14.79 6.02 -5.03
CA ILE A 141 -14.79 4.55 -4.94
C ILE A 141 -14.34 3.92 -6.26
N SER A 142 -14.88 4.41 -7.38
CA SER A 142 -14.50 3.95 -8.72
C SER A 142 -13.03 4.22 -9.04
N GLY A 143 -12.50 5.39 -8.67
CA GLY A 143 -11.07 5.70 -8.81
C GLY A 143 -10.18 4.77 -7.99
N ILE A 144 -10.53 4.53 -6.72
CA ILE A 144 -9.82 3.61 -5.83
C ILE A 144 -9.85 2.18 -6.40
N LYS A 145 -10.99 1.73 -6.94
CA LYS A 145 -11.11 0.44 -7.63
C LYS A 145 -10.08 0.30 -8.75
N LEU A 146 -9.97 1.28 -9.63
CA LEU A 146 -9.03 1.23 -10.76
C LEU A 146 -7.58 1.12 -10.28
N ILE A 147 -7.23 1.85 -9.23
CA ILE A 147 -5.91 1.74 -8.60
C ILE A 147 -5.70 0.31 -8.09
N PHE A 148 -6.63 -0.25 -7.31
CA PHE A 148 -6.49 -1.60 -6.78
C PHE A 148 -6.39 -2.68 -7.86
N ILE A 149 -7.16 -2.58 -8.95
CA ILE A 149 -7.04 -3.50 -10.09
C ILE A 149 -5.65 -3.41 -10.72
N SER A 150 -5.10 -2.20 -10.91
CA SER A 150 -3.75 -2.00 -11.43
C SER A 150 -2.66 -2.59 -10.53
N LEU A 151 -2.77 -2.37 -9.21
CA LEU A 151 -1.86 -2.93 -8.21
C LEU A 151 -1.92 -4.47 -8.18
N LEU A 152 -3.13 -5.04 -8.22
CA LEU A 152 -3.34 -6.49 -8.26
C LEU A 152 -2.74 -7.09 -9.52
N THR A 153 -3.00 -6.50 -10.68
CA THR A 153 -2.46 -6.95 -11.97
C THR A 153 -0.93 -6.95 -11.95
N THR A 154 -0.31 -5.88 -11.43
CA THR A 154 1.15 -5.79 -11.29
C THR A 154 1.72 -6.92 -10.42
N LEU A 155 1.06 -7.22 -9.28
CA LEU A 155 1.48 -8.32 -8.39
C LEU A 155 1.33 -9.69 -9.05
N LEU A 156 0.23 -9.92 -9.78
CA LEU A 156 -0.02 -11.18 -10.46
C LEU A 156 0.99 -11.42 -11.58
N VAL A 157 1.21 -10.43 -12.46
CA VAL A 157 2.21 -10.52 -13.55
C VAL A 157 3.58 -10.84 -12.98
N LYS A 158 4.00 -10.12 -11.94
CA LYS A 158 5.29 -10.37 -11.26
C LYS A 158 5.39 -11.78 -10.69
N ARG A 159 4.29 -12.36 -10.21
CA ARG A 159 4.26 -13.72 -9.66
C ARG A 159 4.32 -14.78 -10.75
N PHE A 160 3.68 -14.55 -11.90
CA PHE A 160 3.73 -15.47 -13.04
C PHE A 160 5.08 -15.43 -13.75
N VAL A 161 5.69 -14.25 -13.94
CA VAL A 161 7.02 -14.12 -14.56
C VAL A 161 8.14 -14.73 -13.72
N LYS A 162 7.95 -14.84 -12.39
CA LYS A 162 8.91 -15.48 -11.47
C LYS A 162 8.77 -17.00 -11.39
N ARG A 163 7.73 -17.59 -11.98
CA ARG A 163 7.52 -19.05 -12.08
C ARG A 163 8.03 -19.55 -13.42
#